data_AF-A0A5N8VUC6-F1
#
_entry.id   AF-A0A5N8VUC6-F1
#
_cell.length_a   1.000
_cell.length_b   1.000
_cell.length_c   1.000
_cell.angle_alpha   90.00
_cell.angle_beta   90.00
_cell.angle_gamma   90.00
#
_symmetry.space_group_name_H-M   'P 1'
#
loop_
_entity.id
_entity.type
_entity.pdbx_description
1 polymer ?
#
loop_
_entity_poly.entity_id
_entity_poly.type
_entity_poly.pdbx_seq_one_letter_code
_entity_poly.pdbx_strand_id
1 'polypeptide(L)'
;MSQFAAGQYVSWDHHRDGATTVQITSVDRFHITYRSADDHRESVDETMFRSLAEQTADWRAATEEEAAAFKARFRPAPENWN
;
A
#
# COMPACT_ATOMS: atom_id res chain seq x y z
N MET A 1 -15.63 8.76 -4.78
CA MET A 1 -15.06 8.54 -3.44
C MET A 1 -14.04 7.44 -3.58
N SER A 2 -12.81 7.62 -3.09
CA SER A 2 -11.80 6.56 -3.14
C SER A 2 -12.24 5.38 -2.28
N GLN A 3 -12.10 4.16 -2.79
CA GLN A 3 -12.52 2.93 -2.11
C GLN A 3 -11.61 2.52 -0.94
N PHE A 4 -10.58 3.32 -0.66
CA PHE A 4 -9.53 3.07 0.32
C PHE A 4 -9.49 4.17 1.37
N ALA A 5 -8.99 3.82 2.56
CA ALA A 5 -8.80 4.75 3.66
C ALA A 5 -7.38 4.66 4.25
N ALA A 6 -6.90 5.77 4.81
CA ALA A 6 -5.66 5.78 5.59
C ALA A 6 -5.77 4.83 6.80
N GLY A 7 -4.68 4.12 7.10
CA GLY A 7 -4.61 3.09 8.14
C GLY A 7 -5.04 1.70 7.68
N GLN A 8 -5.69 1.56 6.53
CA GLN A 8 -6.09 0.28 5.96
C GLN A 8 -4.89 -0.51 5.46
N TYR A 9 -4.95 -1.84 5.59
CA TYR A 9 -4.01 -2.76 4.95
C TYR A 9 -4.61 -3.30 3.65
N VAL A 10 -3.82 -3.25 2.58
CA VAL A 10 -4.22 -3.75 1.26
C VAL A 10 -3.17 -4.71 0.75
N SER A 11 -3.63 -5.67 -0.05
CA SER A 11 -2.77 -6.64 -0.71
C SER A 11 -3.10 -6.69 -2.20
N TRP A 12 -2.10 -6.90 -3.03
CA TRP A 12 -2.25 -7.22 -4.46
C TRP A 12 -1.25 -8.31 -4.84
N ASP A 13 -1.61 -9.16 -5.81
CA ASP A 13 -0.73 -10.22 -6.28
C ASP A 13 0.24 -9.67 -7.32
N HIS A 14 1.54 -9.72 -7.03
CA HIS A 14 2.54 -9.65 -8.09
C HIS A 14 2.67 -11.06 -8.66
N HIS A 15 2.29 -11.24 -9.93
CA HIS A 15 2.32 -12.51 -10.67
C HIS A 15 3.62 -13.34 -10.57
N ARG A 16 4.72 -12.80 -10.01
CA ARG A 16 6.01 -13.47 -9.83
C ARG A 16 6.48 -13.63 -8.38
N ASP A 17 5.99 -12.82 -7.45
CA ASP A 17 6.55 -12.72 -6.08
C ASP A 17 5.49 -12.99 -4.99
N GLY A 18 4.25 -13.29 -5.39
CA GLY A 18 3.11 -13.52 -4.51
C GLY A 18 2.42 -12.22 -4.11
N ALA A 19 1.53 -12.31 -3.12
CA ALA A 19 0.78 -11.17 -2.62
C ALA A 19 1.68 -10.21 -1.84
N THR A 20 1.75 -8.96 -2.30
CA THR A 20 2.39 -7.84 -1.59
C THR A 20 1.36 -7.16 -0.70
N THR A 21 1.64 -7.09 0.60
CA THR A 21 0.79 -6.39 1.59
C THR A 21 1.44 -5.08 2.01
N VAL A 22 0.67 -3.99 2.03
CA VAL A 22 1.11 -2.65 2.45
C VAL A 22 0.08 -1.98 3.35
N GLN A 23 0.50 -0.94 4.07
CA GLN A 23 -0.39 -0.06 4.82
C GLN A 23 -0.61 1.25 4.07
N ILE A 24 -1.86 1.61 3.83
CA ILE A 24 -2.21 2.92 3.27
C ILE A 24 -1.97 4.00 4.32
N THR A 25 -1.24 5.04 3.96
CA THR A 25 -0.89 6.16 4.84
C THR A 25 -1.64 7.43 4.51
N SER A 26 -1.99 7.65 3.24
CA SER A 26 -2.77 8.80 2.78
C SER A 26 -3.58 8.43 1.55
N VAL A 27 -4.75 9.04 1.40
CA VAL A 27 -5.61 8.90 0.22
C VAL A 27 -6.13 10.29 -0.13
N ASP A 28 -5.88 10.71 -1.38
CA ASP A 28 -6.49 11.89 -1.95
C ASP A 28 -7.27 11.54 -3.23
N ARG A 29 -7.71 12.56 -3.98
CA ARG A 29 -8.51 12.38 -5.19
C ARG A 29 -7.72 11.75 -6.33
N PHE A 30 -6.43 12.03 -6.40
CA PHE A 30 -5.55 11.70 -7.51
C PHE A 30 -4.47 10.70 -7.13
N HIS A 31 -4.14 10.56 -5.84
CA HIS A 31 -3.05 9.70 -5.41
C HIS A 31 -3.38 8.90 -4.12
N ILE A 32 -2.73 7.74 -3.99
CA ILE A 32 -2.75 6.91 -2.77
C ILE A 32 -1.30 6.69 -2.34
N THR A 33 -0.97 7.08 -1.12
CA THR A 33 0.35 6.82 -0.51
C THR A 33 0.26 5.60 0.38
N TYR A 34 1.18 4.66 0.22
CA TYR A 34 1.26 3.46 1.03
C TYR A 34 2.67 3.23 1.55
N ARG A 35 2.78 2.35 2.54
CA ARG A 35 4.01 1.99 3.22
C ARG A 35 4.18 0.48 3.25
N SER A 36 5.35 0.02 2.83
CA SER A 36 5.76 -1.39 2.85
C SER A 36 6.28 -1.80 4.23
N ALA A 37 6.47 -3.11 4.44
CA ALA A 37 6.94 -3.63 5.73
C ALA A 37 8.34 -3.10 6.12
N ASP A 38 9.17 -2.72 5.15
CA ASP A 38 10.50 -2.15 5.36
C ASP A 38 10.49 -0.63 5.58
N ASP A 39 9.33 -0.02 5.89
CA ASP A 39 9.13 1.44 6.01
C ASP A 39 9.45 2.24 4.74
N HIS A 40 9.49 1.57 3.59
CA HIS A 40 9.52 2.27 2.32
C HIS A 40 8.14 2.85 2.02
N ARG A 41 8.07 4.15 1.66
CA ARG A 41 6.84 4.82 1.27
C ARG A 41 6.84 5.07 -0.23
N GLU A 42 5.72 4.74 -0.85
CA GLU A 42 5.48 4.94 -2.28
C GLU A 42 4.09 5.55 -2.48
N SER A 43 3.87 6.10 -3.67
CA SER A 43 2.57 6.58 -4.11
C SER A 43 2.18 5.93 -5.43
N VAL A 44 0.88 5.67 -5.57
CA VAL A 44 0.25 5.46 -6.88
C VAL A 44 -0.46 6.74 -7.24
N ASP A 45 -0.15 7.26 -8.42
CA ASP A 45 -0.59 8.56 -8.88
C ASP A 45 -1.43 8.41 -10.15
N GLU A 46 -2.59 9.05 -10.24
CA GLU A 46 -3.34 9.15 -11.49
C GLU A 46 -2.46 9.75 -12.58
N THR A 47 -2.43 9.10 -13.75
CA THR A 47 -1.64 9.54 -14.90
C THR A 47 -2.56 9.88 -16.06
N MET A 48 -2.00 10.57 -17.07
CA MET A 48 -2.69 10.82 -18.34
C MET A 48 -3.13 9.54 -19.08
N PHE A 49 -2.54 8.39 -18.74
CA PHE A 49 -2.78 7.11 -19.43
C PHE A 49 -3.64 6.13 -18.62
N ARG A 50 -3.69 6.27 -17.30
CA ARG A 50 -4.43 5.39 -16.39
C ARG A 50 -4.92 6.16 -15.18
N SER A 51 -6.22 6.02 -14.91
CA SER A 51 -6.85 6.53 -13.69
C SER A 51 -6.32 5.83 -12.45
N LEU A 52 -6.54 6.44 -11.28
CA LEU A 52 -6.20 5.82 -10.00
C LEU A 52 -6.97 4.50 -9.78
N ALA A 53 -8.21 4.42 -10.25
CA ALA A 53 -9.03 3.22 -10.16
C ALA A 53 -8.47 2.06 -11.00
N GLU A 54 -7.98 2.35 -12.21
CA GLU A 54 -7.34 1.34 -13.07
C GLU A 54 -6.02 0.83 -12.49
N GLN A 55 -5.23 1.72 -11.87
CA GLN A 55 -3.96 1.33 -11.26
C GLN A 55 -4.12 0.52 -9.97
N THR A 56 -5.27 0.64 -9.31
CA THR A 56 -5.59 -0.06 -8.06
C THR A 56 -6.67 -1.11 -8.24
N ALA A 57 -6.94 -1.54 -9.47
CA ALA A 57 -7.99 -2.51 -9.79
C ALA A 57 -7.76 -3.87 -9.12
N ASP A 58 -6.51 -4.31 -8.99
CA ASP A 58 -6.14 -5.58 -8.38
C ASP A 58 -5.89 -5.47 -6.87
N TRP A 59 -6.05 -4.27 -6.30
CA TRP A 59 -5.87 -4.06 -4.87
C TRP A 59 -7.11 -4.54 -4.13
N ARG A 60 -6.91 -5.41 -3.15
CA ARG A 60 -7.96 -5.85 -2.24
C ARG A 60 -7.59 -5.53 -0.79
N ALA A 61 -8.57 -5.57 0.09
CA ALA A 61 -8.28 -5.57 1.52
C ALA A 61 -7.37 -6.76 1.87
N ALA A 62 -6.36 -6.52 2.70
CA ALA A 62 -5.51 -7.57 3.23
C ALA A 62 -6.34 -8.46 4.17
N THR A 63 -6.07 -9.76 4.17
CA THR A 63 -6.64 -10.66 5.19
C THR A 63 -6.02 -10.36 6.56
N GLU A 64 -6.63 -10.88 7.63
CA GLU A 64 -6.06 -10.73 8.97
C GLU A 64 -4.65 -11.33 9.08
N GLU A 65 -4.42 -12.47 8.42
CA GLU A 65 -3.12 -13.15 8.37
C GLU A 65 -2.07 -12.32 7.61
N GLU A 66 -2.44 -11.71 6.49
CA GLU A 66 -1.54 -10.82 5.72
C GLU A 66 -1.20 -9.55 6.49
N ALA A 67 -2.19 -8.93 7.13
CA ALA A 67 -1.97 -7.76 7.97
C ALA A 67 -1.11 -8.10 9.21
N ALA A 68 -1.30 -9.29 9.80
CA ALA A 68 -0.47 -9.77 10.90
C ALA A 68 0.96 -10.05 10.44
N ALA A 69 1.15 -10.68 9.28
CA ALA A 69 2.46 -10.92 8.69
C ALA A 69 3.19 -9.61 8.35
N PHE A 70 2.47 -8.61 7.83
CA PHE A 70 2.99 -7.27 7.64
C PHE A 70 3.50 -6.70 8.97
N LYS A 71 2.64 -6.65 10.01
CA LYS A 71 2.99 -6.09 11.33
C LYS A 71 4.16 -6.82 11.98
N ALA A 72 4.26 -8.13 11.81
CA ALA A 72 5.36 -8.93 12.35
C ALA A 72 6.71 -8.64 11.67
N ARG A 73 6.68 -8.34 10.36
CA ARG A 73 7.88 -7.98 9.58
C ARG A 73 8.21 -6.49 9.63
N PHE A 74 7.23 -5.68 10.00
CA PHE A 74 7.33 -4.23 9.96
C PHE A 74 8.52 -3.74 10.78
N ARG A 75 9.49 -3.16 10.08
CA ARG A 75 10.67 -2.54 10.68
C ARG A 75 10.59 -1.06 10.38
N PRO A 76 10.31 -0.19 11.37
CA PRO A 76 10.49 1.23 11.15
C PRO A 76 11.92 1.49 10.69
N ALA A 77 12.08 2.33 9.68
CA ALA A 77 13.39 2.73 9.23
C ALA A 77 14.13 3.28 10.45
N PRO A 78 15.42 2.95 10.62
CA PRO A 78 16.20 3.55 11.70
C PRO A 78 16.04 5.06 11.57
N GLU A 79 15.68 5.68 12.68
CA GLU A 79 15.70 7.11 12.86
C GLU A 79 17.15 7.58 12.70
N ASN A 80 17.62 7.73 11.46
CA ASN A 80 18.86 8.42 11.13
C ASN A 80 18.62 9.91 11.39
N TRP A 81 18.54 10.28 12.67
CA TRP A 81 18.49 11.65 13.13
C TRP A 81 19.92 12.20 13.15
N ASN A 82 20.13 13.18 12.25
CA ASN A 82 21.23 14.16 12.15
C ASN A 82 22.67 13.67 12.00
#